data_AF-A0A5B1CJF4-F1
#
_entry.id   AF-A0A5B1CJF4-F1
#
_cell.length_a   1.000
_cell.length_b   1.000
_cell.length_c   1.000
_cell.angle_alpha   90.00
_cell.angle_beta   90.00
_cell.angle_gamma   90.00
#
_symmetry.space_group_name_H-M   'P 1'
#
loop_
_entity.id
_entity.type
_entity.pdbx_description
1 polymer ?
#
loop_
_entity_poly.entity_id
_entity_poly.type
_entity_poly.pdbx_seq_one_letter_code
_entity_poly.pdbx_strand_id
1 'polypeptide(L)'
;MTRIPLIQAEEDARLRSERLNLSIAEMGLSVRTTNCLEETGILTVRDLLHATPRRLLSISNFGEKTLDEVYAALEKLGFYRPSRQTANV
;
A
#
# COMPACT_ATOMS: atom_id res chain seq x y z
N MET A 1 -11.86 30.03 26.18
CA MET A 1 -11.97 29.57 24.78
C MET A 1 -10.68 28.86 24.40
N THR A 2 -10.53 27.58 24.72
CA THR A 2 -9.42 26.75 24.24
C THR A 2 -9.93 25.94 23.05
N ARG A 3 -9.98 26.57 21.87
CA ARG A 3 -10.11 25.83 20.61
C ARG A 3 -8.74 25.22 20.33
N ILE A 4 -8.53 24.02 20.83
CA ILE A 4 -7.42 23.17 20.40
C ILE A 4 -7.85 22.61 19.03
N PRO A 5 -7.19 22.92 17.92
CA PRO A 5 -7.44 22.24 16.66
C PRO A 5 -6.73 20.89 16.69
N LEU A 6 -7.28 19.93 17.44
CA LEU A 6 -6.84 18.52 17.47
C LEU A 6 -7.34 17.73 16.26
N ILE A 7 -8.18 18.34 15.42
CA ILE A 7 -9.06 17.62 14.48
C ILE A 7 -8.32 17.21 13.20
N GLN A 8 -7.32 17.98 12.75
CA GLN A 8 -6.70 17.77 11.42
C GLN A 8 -5.82 16.52 11.34
N ALA A 9 -4.98 16.28 12.36
CA ALA A 9 -4.08 15.13 12.37
C ALA A 9 -4.83 13.79 12.53
N GLU A 10 -5.93 13.79 13.28
CA GLU A 10 -6.81 12.63 13.41
C GLU A 10 -7.60 12.36 12.14
N GLU A 11 -8.13 13.39 11.47
CA GLU A 11 -8.78 13.24 10.16
C GLU A 11 -7.83 12.67 9.11
N ASP A 12 -6.60 13.17 9.03
CA ASP A 12 -5.57 12.65 8.12
C ASP A 12 -5.21 11.19 8.44
N ALA A 13 -5.12 10.83 9.72
CA ALA A 13 -4.87 9.45 10.15
C ALA A 13 -6.04 8.53 9.78
N ARG A 14 -7.28 9.01 9.92
CA ARG A 14 -8.49 8.28 9.52
C ARG A 14 -8.57 8.09 8.01
N LEU A 15 -8.32 9.14 7.23
CA LEU A 15 -8.26 9.07 5.77
C LEU A 15 -7.18 8.08 5.29
N ARG A 16 -5.98 8.12 5.91
CA ARG A 16 -4.92 7.15 5.63
C ARG A 16 -5.36 5.74 6.01
N SER A 17 -6.01 5.57 7.16
CA SER A 17 -6.50 4.26 7.62
C SER A 17 -7.56 3.67 6.68
N GLU A 18 -8.45 4.49 6.14
CA GLU A 18 -9.41 4.07 5.12
C GLU A 18 -8.70 3.61 3.85
N ARG A 19 -7.70 4.35 3.37
CA ARG A 19 -6.90 3.93 2.20
C ARG A 19 -6.10 2.66 2.44
N LEU A 20 -5.67 2.40 3.67
CA LEU A 20 -4.99 1.16 4.07
C LEU A 20 -5.93 -0.05 4.06
N ASN A 21 -7.23 0.18 4.31
CA ASN A 21 -8.25 -0.87 4.28
C ASN A 21 -8.77 -1.17 2.87
N LEU A 22 -8.35 -0.42 1.84
CA LEU A 22 -8.69 -0.72 0.46
C LEU A 22 -8.17 -2.10 0.06
N SER A 23 -8.99 -2.83 -0.67
CA SER A 23 -8.64 -4.17 -1.14
C SER A 23 -7.68 -4.09 -2.34
N ILE A 24 -6.81 -5.09 -2.47
CA ILE A 24 -5.92 -5.23 -3.64
C ILE A 24 -6.72 -5.32 -4.94
N ALA A 25 -7.94 -5.86 -4.90
CA ALA A 25 -8.87 -5.88 -6.04
C ALA A 25 -9.32 -4.47 -6.48
N GLU A 26 -9.45 -3.52 -5.54
CA GLU A 26 -9.85 -2.14 -5.83
C GLU A 26 -8.69 -1.27 -6.32
N MET A 27 -7.45 -1.71 -6.12
CA MET A 27 -6.25 -1.06 -6.65
C MET A 27 -6.15 -1.12 -8.18
N GLY A 28 -6.98 -1.94 -8.84
CA GLY A 28 -6.97 -2.10 -10.30
C GLY A 28 -5.71 -2.80 -10.81
N LEU A 29 -5.18 -3.73 -10.03
CA LEU A 29 -4.05 -4.59 -10.39
C LEU A 29 -4.49 -5.67 -11.37
N SER A 30 -3.55 -6.28 -12.08
CA SER A 30 -3.85 -7.43 -12.93
C SER A 30 -4.36 -8.60 -12.10
N VAL A 31 -5.25 -9.42 -12.70
CA VAL A 31 -5.77 -10.67 -12.08
C VAL A 31 -4.62 -11.57 -11.59
N ARG A 32 -3.48 -11.57 -12.29
CA ARG A 32 -2.31 -12.34 -11.84
C ARG A 32 -1.70 -11.78 -10.56
N THR A 33 -1.58 -10.46 -10.49
CA THR A 33 -1.00 -9.75 -9.35
C THR A 33 -1.90 -9.88 -8.11
N THR A 34 -3.23 -9.71 -8.28
CA THR A 34 -4.20 -9.97 -7.21
C THR A 34 -4.11 -11.41 -6.72
N ASN A 35 -4.13 -12.39 -7.62
CA ASN A 35 -4.09 -13.80 -7.22
C ASN A 35 -2.80 -14.17 -6.48
N CYS A 36 -1.64 -13.63 -6.91
CA CYS A 36 -0.38 -13.87 -6.21
C CYS A 36 -0.37 -13.26 -4.80
N LEU A 37 -0.96 -12.09 -4.63
CA LEU A 37 -1.06 -11.42 -3.34
C LEU A 37 -2.06 -12.16 -2.43
N GLU A 38 -3.23 -12.53 -2.94
CA GLU A 38 -4.24 -13.31 -2.22
C GLU A 38 -3.71 -14.67 -1.76
N GLU A 39 -2.95 -15.37 -2.59
CA GLU A 39 -2.33 -16.67 -2.25
C GLU A 39 -1.31 -16.53 -1.11
N THR A 40 -0.70 -15.36 -0.95
CA THR A 40 0.13 -15.05 0.23
C THR A 40 -0.61 -14.54 1.45
N GLY A 41 -1.92 -14.34 1.35
CA GLY A 41 -2.75 -13.75 2.39
C GLY A 41 -2.73 -12.21 2.40
N ILE A 42 -2.27 -11.58 1.32
CA ILE A 42 -2.29 -10.12 1.15
C ILE A 42 -3.55 -9.73 0.39
N LEU A 43 -4.59 -9.35 1.14
CA LEU A 43 -5.90 -8.98 0.58
C LEU A 43 -6.13 -7.46 0.59
N THR A 44 -5.37 -6.74 1.43
CA THR A 44 -5.50 -5.29 1.63
C THR A 44 -4.19 -4.55 1.43
N VAL A 45 -4.28 -3.23 1.16
CA VAL A 45 -3.11 -2.34 1.08
C VAL A 45 -2.32 -2.35 2.40
N ARG A 46 -3.00 -2.49 3.54
CA ARG A 46 -2.37 -2.69 4.84
C ARG A 46 -1.49 -3.92 4.84
N ASP A 47 -2.03 -5.08 4.47
CA ASP A 47 -1.26 -6.33 4.45
C ASP A 47 -0.07 -6.23 3.50
N LEU A 48 -0.25 -5.53 2.37
CA LEU A 48 0.80 -5.28 1.40
C LEU A 48 1.93 -4.40 1.95
N LEU A 49 1.60 -3.36 2.72
CA LEU A 49 2.58 -2.50 3.39
C LEU A 49 3.29 -3.21 4.55
N HIS A 50 2.59 -4.12 5.22
CA HIS A 50 3.18 -5.00 6.23
C HIS A 50 4.03 -6.12 5.61
N ALA A 51 3.74 -6.50 4.35
CA ALA A 51 4.54 -7.46 3.62
C ALA A 51 5.88 -6.86 3.19
N THR A 52 6.95 -7.64 3.39
CA THR A 52 8.28 -7.20 2.96
C THR A 52 8.48 -7.43 1.46
N PRO A 53 9.27 -6.59 0.78
CA PRO A 53 9.63 -6.81 -0.63
C PRO A 53 10.31 -8.17 -0.85
N ARG A 54 11.06 -8.66 0.15
CA ARG A 54 11.67 -10.00 0.12
C ARG A 54 10.63 -11.12 0.12
N ARG A 55 9.53 -10.94 0.84
CA ARG A 55 8.40 -11.88 0.83
C ARG A 55 7.73 -11.89 -0.53
N LEU A 56 7.46 -10.71 -1.10
CA LEU A 56 6.87 -10.55 -2.42
C LEU A 56 7.74 -11.18 -3.52
N LEU A 57 9.05 -10.90 -3.52
CA LEU A 57 10.01 -11.48 -4.45
C LEU A 57 10.22 -13.00 -4.28
N SER A 58 9.80 -13.58 -3.16
CA SER A 58 9.87 -15.02 -2.91
C SER A 58 8.65 -15.79 -3.42
N ILE A 59 7.60 -15.09 -3.88
CA ILE A 59 6.39 -15.72 -4.39
C ILE A 59 6.67 -16.26 -5.80
N SER A 60 6.43 -17.56 -5.99
CA SER A 60 6.47 -18.17 -7.32
C SER A 60 5.40 -17.52 -8.18
N ASN A 61 5.77 -16.96 -9.33
CA ASN A 61 4.97 -16.12 -10.24
C ASN A 61 4.93 -14.62 -9.94
N PHE A 62 5.68 -14.14 -8.94
CA PHE A 62 5.83 -12.70 -8.68
C PHE A 62 7.08 -12.18 -9.38
N GLY A 63 6.87 -11.48 -10.48
CA GLY A 63 7.94 -10.93 -11.32
C GLY A 63 8.08 -9.41 -11.17
N GLU A 64 8.99 -8.85 -11.94
CA GLU A 64 9.21 -7.40 -12.02
C GLU A 64 7.94 -6.66 -12.44
N LYS A 65 7.16 -7.20 -13.38
CA LYS A 65 5.87 -6.62 -13.80
C LYS A 65 4.83 -6.57 -12.70
N THR A 66 4.61 -7.66 -11.97
CA THR A 66 3.61 -7.70 -10.88
C THR A 66 4.05 -6.80 -9.73
N LEU A 67 5.36 -6.74 -9.45
CA LEU A 67 5.93 -5.83 -8.47
C LEU A 67 5.72 -4.36 -8.85
N ASP A 68 5.94 -4.01 -10.12
CA ASP A 68 5.76 -2.65 -10.63
C ASP A 68 4.28 -2.23 -10.60
N GLU A 69 3.35 -3.12 -10.96
CA GLU A 69 1.91 -2.86 -10.82
C GLU A 69 1.53 -2.53 -9.37
N VAL A 70 2.03 -3.32 -8.42
CA VAL A 70 1.82 -3.11 -6.99
C VAL A 70 2.35 -1.74 -6.54
N TYR A 71 3.57 -1.38 -6.96
CA TYR A 71 4.14 -0.08 -6.65
C TYR A 71 3.35 1.06 -7.29
N ALA A 72 2.98 0.95 -8.56
CA ALA A 72 2.19 1.96 -9.26
C ALA A 72 0.83 2.18 -8.58
N ALA A 73 0.19 1.11 -8.10
CA ALA A 73 -1.06 1.23 -7.37
C ALA A 73 -0.87 1.83 -5.96
N LEU A 74 0.22 1.50 -5.26
CA LEU A 74 0.57 2.14 -3.99
C LEU A 74 0.82 3.65 -4.18
N GLU A 75 1.52 4.04 -5.24
CA GLU A 75 1.77 5.44 -5.59
C GLU A 75 0.47 6.19 -5.88
N LYS A 76 -0.49 5.57 -6.60
CA LYS A 76 -1.82 6.15 -6.82
C LYS A 76 -2.58 6.46 -5.52
N LEU A 77 -2.36 5.65 -4.48
CA LEU A 77 -2.96 5.84 -3.16
C LEU A 77 -2.17 6.84 -2.29
N GLY A 78 -0.99 7.27 -2.75
CA GLY A 78 -0.08 8.16 -2.03
C GLY A 78 0.81 7.44 -1.02
N PHE A 79 0.94 6.11 -1.12
CA PHE A 79 1.86 5.32 -0.32
C PHE A 79 3.16 5.10 -1.11
N TYR A 80 4.26 5.67 -0.61
CA TYR A 80 5.58 5.47 -1.19
C TYR A 80 6.41 4.54 -0.31
N ARG A 81 7.22 3.67 -0.93
CA ARG A 81 8.21 2.87 -0.20
C ARG A 81 9.14 3.81 0.58
N PRO A 82 9.49 3.51 1.86
CA PRO A 82 10.39 4.36 2.65
C PRO A 82 11.81 4.48 2.06
N SER A 83 12.12 3.78 0.96
CA SER A 83 13.38 3.92 0.21
C SER A 83 13.47 5.19 -0.64
N ARG A 84 12.43 6.05 -0.67
CA ARG A 84 12.51 7.41 -1.22
C ARG A 84 12.23 8.50 -0.17
N GLN A 85 12.30 8.17 1.12
CA GLN A 85 12.17 9.17 2.18
C GLN A 85 13.55 9.73 2.59
N THR A 86 14.32 10.23 1.63
CA THR A 86 15.42 11.20 1.85
C THR A 86 15.62 12.05 0.59
N ALA A 87 14.69 12.95 0.29
CA ALA A 87 14.95 14.12 -0.55
C ALA A 87 13.85 15.16 -0.32
N ASN A 88 13.75 15.64 0.92
CA ASN A 88 13.26 16.99 1.16
C ASN A 88 14.46 17.76 1.71
N VAL A 89 15.25 18.32 0.80
CA VAL A 89 16.31 19.32 1.05
C VAL A 89 16.24 20.36 -0.05
#